data_AF-W4P675-F1
#
_entry.id   AF-W4P675-F1
#
_cell.length_a   1.000
_cell.length_b   1.000
_cell.length_c   1.000
_cell.angle_alpha   90.00
_cell.angle_beta   90.00
_cell.angle_gamma   90.00
#
_symmetry.space_group_name_H-M   'P 1'
#
loop_
_entity.id
_entity.type
_entity.pdbx_description
1 polymer ?
#
loop_
_entity_poly.entity_id
_entity_poly.type
_entity_poly.pdbx_seq_one_letter_code
_entity_poly.pdbx_strand_id
1 'polypeptide(L)'
;MFYHLQLSGEAASPFYQLREELATASGEAGLTEAELNSRIMAIESGVIKDSLNADAIYMAELPLVKAYKGKYPYCISIYTYKKGQPSMFFKCFLTETGKKMENDYLSRLFKALKYRNDEWAYNEDTYLEESYKLFLRIRE
;
A
#
# COMPACT_ATOMS: atom_id res chain seq x y z
N MET A 1 -15.78 -3.10 1.53
CA MET A 1 -14.39 -2.69 1.29
C MET A 1 -13.71 -3.80 0.50
N PHE A 2 -12.88 -3.45 -0.49
CA PHE A 2 -12.10 -4.41 -1.27
C PHE A 2 -10.62 -4.03 -1.19
N TYR A 3 -9.75 -5.02 -1.03
CA TYR A 3 -8.29 -4.84 -0.96
C TYR A 3 -7.62 -5.46 -2.19
N HIS A 4 -6.67 -4.75 -2.77
CA HIS A 4 -5.72 -5.31 -3.73
C HIS A 4 -4.32 -5.24 -3.13
N LEU A 5 -3.65 -6.39 -3.01
CA LEU A 5 -2.28 -6.51 -2.48
C LEU A 5 -1.32 -6.79 -3.62
N GLN A 6 -0.23 -6.02 -3.68
CA GLN A 6 0.91 -6.25 -4.56
C GLN A 6 2.20 -6.31 -3.73
N LEU A 7 3.14 -7.18 -4.11
CA LEU A 7 4.48 -7.30 -3.52
C LEU A 7 5.51 -6.92 -4.60
N SER A 8 6.57 -6.19 -4.24
CA SER A 8 7.69 -5.90 -5.16
C SER A 8 9.02 -6.32 -4.52
N GLY A 9 9.87 -6.99 -5.32
CA GLY A 9 11.14 -7.59 -4.90
C GLY A 9 12.30 -6.59 -4.75
N GLU A 10 12.28 -5.50 -5.51
CA GLU A 10 13.21 -4.38 -5.38
C GLU A 10 12.52 -3.15 -5.95
N ALA A 11 12.44 -2.05 -5.21
CA ALA A 11 11.97 -0.81 -5.82
C ALA A 11 12.35 0.41 -5.00
N ALA A 12 12.49 1.52 -5.73
CA ALA A 12 12.59 2.89 -5.24
C ALA A 12 11.77 3.13 -3.96
N SER A 13 12.22 4.03 -3.09
CA SER A 13 11.61 4.21 -1.76
C SER A 13 10.06 4.27 -1.86
N PRO A 14 9.32 3.51 -1.05
CA PRO A 14 7.86 3.40 -1.16
C PRO A 14 7.14 4.75 -1.09
N PHE A 15 7.76 5.76 -0.48
CA PHE A 15 7.30 7.14 -0.54
C PHE A 15 7.28 7.69 -1.98
N TYR A 16 8.36 7.51 -2.74
CA TYR A 16 8.44 7.98 -4.12
C TYR A 16 7.44 7.29 -5.04
N GLN A 17 7.25 5.97 -4.88
CA GLN A 17 6.26 5.24 -5.68
C GLN A 17 4.84 5.72 -5.40
N LEU A 18 4.48 5.93 -4.12
CA LEU A 18 3.18 6.48 -3.77
C LEU A 18 2.99 7.90 -4.31
N ARG A 19 4.05 8.71 -4.31
CA ARG A 19 4.05 10.06 -4.87
C ARG A 19 3.81 10.05 -6.38
N GLU A 20 4.51 9.20 -7.13
CA GLU A 20 4.31 9.03 -8.58
C GLU A 20 2.91 8.52 -8.91
N GLU A 21 2.40 7.57 -8.12
CA GLU A 21 1.03 7.07 -8.26
C GLU A 21 0.00 8.18 -8.02
N LEU A 22 0.18 8.98 -6.95
CA LEU A 22 -0.69 10.10 -6.63
C LEU A 22 -0.65 11.18 -7.73
N ALA A 23 0.52 11.48 -8.25
CA ALA A 23 0.69 12.45 -9.32
C ALA A 23 -0.05 11.98 -10.59
N THR A 24 0.20 10.73 -11.01
CA THR A 24 -0.49 10.10 -12.14
C THR A 24 -2.01 10.11 -11.97
N ALA A 25 -2.51 9.74 -10.79
CA ALA A 25 -3.94 9.73 -10.48
C ALA A 25 -4.56 11.14 -10.50
N SER A 26 -3.80 12.15 -10.09
CA SER A 26 -4.23 13.56 -10.05
C SER A 26 -4.27 14.20 -11.44
N GLY A 27 -3.82 13.51 -12.49
CA GLY A 27 -3.87 13.99 -13.87
C GLY A 27 -2.86 15.10 -14.16
N GLU A 28 -1.60 14.89 -13.77
CA GLU A 28 -0.42 15.77 -13.92
C GLU A 28 -0.56 16.91 -14.95
N ALA A 29 -1.09 18.04 -14.48
CA ALA A 29 -0.80 19.38 -14.98
C ALA A 29 -1.08 20.39 -13.86
N GLY A 30 -0.17 20.51 -12.88
CA GLY A 30 -0.15 21.69 -12.00
C GLY A 30 0.15 21.51 -10.51
N LEU A 31 0.31 20.29 -9.99
CA LEU A 31 0.70 20.10 -8.59
C LEU A 31 2.22 20.04 -8.44
N THR A 32 2.74 20.87 -7.54
CA THR A 32 4.15 20.89 -7.12
C THR A 32 4.48 19.67 -6.24
N GLU A 33 5.77 19.34 -6.11
CA GLU A 33 6.21 18.25 -5.22
C GLU A 33 5.77 18.46 -3.77
N ALA A 34 5.78 19.72 -3.30
CA ALA A 34 5.34 20.05 -1.93
C ALA A 34 3.85 19.76 -1.72
N GLU A 35 3.01 20.02 -2.74
CA GLU A 35 1.58 19.72 -2.69
C GLU A 35 1.29 18.22 -2.74
N LEU A 36 2.08 17.45 -3.49
CA LEU A 36 1.98 15.99 -3.47
C LEU A 36 2.41 15.41 -2.13
N ASN A 37 3.53 15.90 -1.58
CA ASN A 37 4.05 15.42 -0.30
C ASN A 37 3.11 15.72 0.87
N SER A 38 2.42 16.87 0.86
CA SER A 38 1.46 17.21 1.93
C SER A 38 0.21 16.32 1.95
N ARG A 39 -0.09 15.63 0.84
CA ARG A 39 -1.18 14.66 0.73
C ARG A 39 -0.77 13.25 1.14
N ILE A 40 0.53 12.99 1.30
CA ILE A 40 1.05 11.72 1.80
C ILE A 40 1.12 11.79 3.32
N MET A 41 0.34 10.95 3.98
CA MET A 41 0.46 10.73 5.41
C MET A 41 1.54 9.67 5.67
N ALA A 42 2.62 10.08 6.33
CA ALA A 42 3.56 9.16 6.94
C ALA A 42 3.09 8.85 8.37
N ILE A 43 2.95 7.57 8.72
CA ILE A 43 2.72 7.19 10.11
C ILE A 43 4.09 7.11 10.79
N GLU A 44 4.28 7.82 11.90
CA GLU A 44 5.53 7.80 12.66
C GLU A 44 5.61 6.61 13.61
N SER A 45 6.86 6.20 13.91
CA SER A 45 7.21 4.94 14.61
C SER A 45 6.52 4.71 15.97
N GLY A 46 6.09 5.79 16.65
CA GLY A 46 5.41 5.72 17.95
C GLY A 46 3.99 5.15 17.88
N VAL A 47 3.26 5.38 16.78
CA VAL A 47 1.95 4.76 16.50
C VAL A 47 2.13 3.38 15.84
N ILE A 48 3.31 3.12 15.26
CA ILE A 48 3.64 1.92 14.48
C ILE A 48 3.91 0.68 15.33
N LYS A 49 4.23 0.82 16.63
CA LYS A 49 4.74 -0.30 17.44
C LYS A 49 3.84 -1.55 17.47
N ASP A 50 2.55 -1.43 17.17
CA ASP A 50 1.62 -2.57 17.05
C ASP A 50 1.04 -2.82 15.65
N SER A 51 1.34 -1.97 14.66
CA SER A 51 0.75 -2.00 13.32
C SER A 51 1.74 -2.51 12.28
N LEU A 52 1.37 -3.59 11.59
CA LEU A 52 2.10 -4.25 10.50
C LEU A 52 3.53 -4.74 10.79
N ASN A 53 4.18 -4.42 11.92
CA ASN A 53 5.63 -4.67 12.13
C ASN A 53 6.51 -4.05 11.02
N ALA A 54 6.07 -2.93 10.45
CA ALA A 54 6.80 -2.20 9.39
C ALA A 54 7.78 -1.19 10.01
N ASP A 55 8.82 -0.84 9.26
CA ASP A 55 9.71 0.28 9.60
C ASP A 55 9.11 1.62 9.16
N ALA A 56 8.31 1.63 8.08
CA ALA A 56 7.59 2.80 7.61
C ALA A 56 6.25 2.41 6.95
N ILE A 57 5.26 3.30 7.10
CA ILE A 57 3.96 3.22 6.43
C ILE A 57 3.66 4.61 5.85
N TYR A 58 3.35 4.65 4.55
CA TYR A 58 2.92 5.85 3.83
C TYR A 58 1.54 5.59 3.23
N MET A 59 0.65 6.56 3.28
CA MET A 59 -0.66 6.45 2.65
C MET A 59 -1.14 7.76 2.06
N ALA A 60 -1.92 7.65 0.98
CA ALA A 60 -2.58 8.79 0.37
C ALA A 60 -3.94 8.35 -0.17
N GLU A 61 -4.90 9.27 -0.15
CA GLU A 61 -6.13 9.12 -0.91
C GLU A 61 -5.83 9.39 -2.39
N LEU A 62 -6.07 8.39 -3.24
CA LEU A 62 -5.91 8.53 -4.68
C LEU A 62 -7.20 9.05 -5.31
N PRO A 63 -7.15 10.16 -6.05
CA PRO A 63 -8.29 10.60 -6.83
C PRO A 63 -8.64 9.54 -7.89
N LEU A 64 -9.92 9.21 -7.99
CA LEU A 64 -10.43 8.30 -9.00
C LEU A 64 -11.18 9.09 -10.07
N VAL A 65 -10.80 8.92 -11.34
CA VAL A 65 -11.53 9.50 -12.48
C VAL A 65 -12.98 8.97 -12.53
N LYS A 66 -13.17 7.70 -12.17
CA LYS A 66 -14.48 7.08 -12.01
C LYS A 66 -14.46 6.09 -10.85
N ALA A 67 -15.61 5.90 -10.22
CA ALA A 67 -15.74 4.92 -9.14
C ALA A 67 -15.30 3.52 -9.61
N TYR A 68 -14.47 2.86 -8.81
CA TYR A 68 -14.04 1.50 -9.10
C TYR A 68 -15.25 0.56 -9.08
N LYS A 69 -15.40 -0.25 -10.13
CA LYS A 69 -16.58 -1.09 -10.39
C LYS A 69 -17.92 -0.35 -10.30
N GLY A 70 -17.94 0.97 -10.51
CA GLY A 70 -19.13 1.82 -10.39
C GLY A 70 -19.70 1.94 -8.97
N LYS A 71 -18.99 1.48 -7.93
CA LYS A 71 -19.52 1.40 -6.55
C LYS A 71 -18.62 2.04 -5.51
N TYR A 72 -17.32 2.14 -5.77
CA TYR A 72 -16.34 2.60 -4.80
C TYR A 72 -15.69 3.90 -5.29
N PRO A 73 -16.24 5.07 -4.93
CA PRO A 73 -15.73 6.36 -5.38
C PRO A 73 -14.43 6.80 -4.69
N TYR A 74 -14.02 6.15 -3.60
CA TYR A 74 -12.80 6.49 -2.88
C TYR A 74 -11.76 5.37 -2.96
N CYS A 75 -10.49 5.73 -3.08
CA CYS A 75 -9.36 4.82 -3.03
C CYS A 75 -8.29 5.35 -2.07
N ILE A 76 -7.81 4.51 -1.17
CA ILE A 76 -6.65 4.79 -0.33
C ILE A 76 -5.54 3.85 -0.77
N SER A 77 -4.39 4.40 -1.14
CA SER A 77 -3.19 3.62 -1.42
C SER A 77 -2.28 3.64 -0.22
N ILE A 78 -1.78 2.47 0.19
CA ILE A 78 -0.97 2.27 1.39
C ILE A 78 0.29 1.54 0.98
N TYR A 79 1.43 2.14 1.26
CA TYR A 79 2.76 1.66 0.94
C TYR A 79 3.49 1.38 2.25
N THR A 80 4.05 0.18 2.37
CA THR A 80 4.70 -0.24 3.62
C THR A 80 6.09 -0.76 3.32
N TYR A 81 6.99 -0.58 4.28
CA TYR A 81 8.39 -0.95 4.14
C TYR A 81 8.92 -1.55 5.41
N LYS A 82 9.74 -2.59 5.25
CA LYS A 82 10.58 -3.14 6.29
C LYS A 82 11.92 -3.51 5.69
N LYS A 83 13.00 -3.05 6.30
CA LYS A 83 14.36 -3.28 5.80
C LYS A 83 14.61 -4.78 5.67
N GLY A 84 15.12 -5.17 4.51
CA GLY A 84 15.42 -6.57 4.21
C GLY A 84 14.20 -7.44 3.95
N GLN A 85 12.99 -6.87 3.82
CA GLN A 85 11.77 -7.57 3.40
C GLN A 85 11.10 -6.86 2.19
N PRO A 86 10.39 -7.59 1.31
CA PRO A 86 9.65 -7.00 0.20
C PRO A 86 8.62 -5.99 0.68
N SER A 87 8.48 -4.86 -0.02
CA SER A 87 7.42 -3.91 0.28
C SER A 87 6.04 -4.49 -0.02
N MET A 88 5.06 -4.23 0.87
CA MET A 88 3.65 -4.50 0.64
C MET A 88 2.89 -3.23 0.25
N PHE A 89 2.07 -3.34 -0.79
CA PHE A 89 1.21 -2.26 -1.29
C PHE A 89 -0.26 -2.67 -1.22
N PHE A 90 -1.10 -1.80 -0.66
CA PHE A 90 -2.53 -2.03 -0.54
C PHE A 90 -3.32 -0.93 -1.24
N LYS A 91 -4.28 -1.31 -2.08
CA LYS A 91 -5.34 -0.39 -2.54
C LYS A 91 -6.65 -0.73 -1.85
N CYS A 92 -7.18 0.22 -1.09
CA CYS A 92 -8.42 0.10 -0.34
C CYS A 92 -9.52 0.91 -1.04
N PHE A 93 -10.50 0.23 -1.64
CA PHE A 93 -11.62 0.87 -2.30
C PHE A 93 -12.85 0.97 -1.38
N LEU A 94 -13.38 2.18 -1.18
CA LEU A 94 -14.45 2.49 -0.23
C LEU A 94 -15.68 3.05 -0.92
N THR A 95 -16.85 2.68 -0.38
CA THR A 95 -18.12 3.39 -0.61
C THR A 95 -18.16 4.65 0.24
N GLU A 96 -19.16 5.52 0.05
CA GLU A 96 -19.39 6.68 0.93
C GLU A 96 -19.54 6.29 2.41
N THR A 97 -20.33 5.25 2.70
CA THR A 97 -20.44 4.71 4.06
C THR A 97 -19.09 4.17 4.55
N GLY A 98 -18.34 3.50 3.67
CA GLY A 98 -17.04 2.94 4.02
C GLY A 98 -15.99 4.02 4.34
N LYS A 99 -16.04 5.17 3.66
CA LYS A 99 -15.17 6.32 3.92
C LYS A 99 -15.38 6.89 5.32
N LYS A 100 -16.61 6.92 5.82
CA LYS A 100 -16.91 7.33 7.21
C LYS A 100 -16.34 6.38 8.26
N MET A 101 -16.09 5.12 7.89
CA MET A 101 -15.55 4.06 8.75
C MET A 101 -14.06 3.78 8.49
N GLU A 102 -13.38 4.65 7.75
CA GLU A 102 -12.00 4.43 7.28
C GLU A 102 -11.04 4.03 8.40
N ASN A 103 -11.02 4.78 9.51
CA ASN A 103 -10.11 4.53 10.62
C ASN A 103 -10.32 3.15 11.26
N ASP A 104 -11.57 2.68 11.40
CA ASP A 104 -11.86 1.34 11.93
C ASP A 104 -11.33 0.26 10.99
N TYR A 105 -11.56 0.42 9.69
CA TYR A 105 -11.09 -0.54 8.71
C TYR A 105 -9.57 -0.58 8.57
N LEU A 106 -8.89 0.57 8.59
CA LEU A 106 -7.43 0.64 8.58
C LEU A 106 -6.86 0.02 9.86
N SER A 107 -7.45 0.30 11.03
CA SER A 107 -7.05 -0.34 12.30
C SER A 107 -7.15 -1.86 12.24
N ARG A 108 -8.25 -2.39 11.68
CA ARG A 108 -8.44 -3.83 11.49
C ARG A 108 -7.42 -4.43 10.52
N LEU A 109 -7.18 -3.78 9.38
CA LEU A 109 -6.18 -4.20 8.39
C LEU A 109 -4.79 -4.28 9.02
N PHE A 110 -4.37 -3.24 9.74
CA PHE A 110 -3.04 -3.14 10.34
C PHE A 110 -2.80 -4.10 11.51
N LYS A 111 -3.88 -4.58 12.14
CA LYS A 111 -3.82 -5.65 13.15
C LYS A 111 -3.77 -7.04 12.53
N ALA A 112 -4.45 -7.24 11.39
CA ALA A 112 -4.58 -8.53 10.74
C ALA A 112 -3.34 -8.95 9.94
N LEU A 113 -2.61 -7.97 9.40
CA LEU A 113 -1.41 -8.21 8.60
C LEU A 113 -0.17 -7.78 9.38
N LYS A 114 0.91 -8.56 9.30
CA LYS A 114 2.21 -8.17 9.86
C LYS A 114 3.33 -8.74 9.01
N TYR A 115 4.38 -7.94 8.82
CA TYR A 115 5.69 -8.43 8.43
C TYR A 115 6.18 -9.44 9.46
N ARG A 116 6.90 -10.46 8.99
CA ARG A 116 7.50 -11.43 9.89
C ARG A 116 8.56 -10.76 10.76
N ASN A 117 8.68 -11.23 12.00
CA ASN A 117 9.61 -10.70 12.99
C ASN A 117 10.76 -11.66 13.32
N ASP A 118 10.94 -12.70 12.52
CA ASP A 118 12.09 -13.59 12.57
C ASP A 118 13.24 -13.08 11.69
N GLU A 119 14.40 -13.72 11.77
CA GLU A 119 15.58 -13.45 10.94
C GLU A 119 15.32 -13.85 9.48
N TRP A 120 14.38 -13.17 8.85
CA TRP A 120 14.08 -13.33 7.44
C TRP A 120 15.08 -12.54 6.62
N ALA A 121 15.89 -13.24 5.83
CA ALA A 121 16.75 -12.63 4.83
C ALA A 121 16.09 -12.78 3.45
N TYR A 122 16.07 -11.70 2.68
CA TYR A 122 15.66 -11.75 1.28
C TYR A 122 16.56 -12.74 0.53
N ASN A 123 15.93 -13.80 0.00
CA ASN A 123 16.55 -14.76 -0.89
C ASN A 123 15.84 -14.66 -2.25
N GLU A 124 16.54 -14.09 -3.23
CA GLU A 124 16.01 -13.85 -4.57
C GLU A 124 15.58 -15.15 -5.26
N ASP A 125 16.35 -16.24 -5.08
CA ASP A 125 16.03 -17.55 -5.65
C ASP A 125 14.73 -18.10 -5.05
N THR A 126 14.56 -18.01 -3.73
CA THR A 126 13.31 -18.39 -3.06
C THR A 126 12.15 -17.52 -3.52
N TYR A 127 12.35 -16.21 -3.69
CA TYR A 127 11.30 -15.32 -4.20
C TYR A 127 10.86 -15.70 -5.62
N LEU A 128 11.80 -15.93 -6.54
CA LEU A 128 11.51 -16.34 -7.90
C LEU A 128 10.79 -17.68 -7.96
N GLU A 129 11.24 -18.65 -7.17
CA GLU A 129 10.63 -19.98 -7.10
C GLU A 129 9.18 -19.91 -6.59
N GLU A 130 8.94 -19.21 -5.48
CA GLU A 130 7.59 -19.06 -4.91
C GLU A 130 6.67 -18.22 -5.82
N SER A 131 7.21 -17.18 -6.46
CA SER A 131 6.47 -16.38 -7.45
C SER A 131 6.07 -17.21 -8.66
N TYR A 132 6.95 -18.11 -9.13
CA TYR A 132 6.67 -19.03 -10.23
C TYR A 132 5.58 -20.05 -9.85
N LYS A 133 5.64 -20.61 -8.63
CA LYS A 133 4.58 -21.50 -8.09
C LYS A 133 3.23 -20.81 -8.05
N LEU A 134 3.18 -19.57 -7.56
CA LEU A 134 1.95 -18.76 -7.55
C LEU A 134 1.42 -18.50 -8.95
N PHE A 135 2.29 -18.15 -9.90
CA PHE A 135 1.91 -17.91 -11.29
C PHE A 135 1.28 -19.14 -11.94
N LEU A 136 1.85 -20.33 -11.73
CA LEU A 136 1.30 -21.58 -12.25
C LEU A 136 -0.06 -21.91 -11.62
N ARG A 137 -0.23 -21.68 -10.32
CA ARG A 137 -1.47 -21.97 -9.59
C ARG A 137 -2.66 -21.09 -9.99
N ILE A 138 -2.41 -19.89 -10.50
CA ILE A 138 -3.46 -18.99 -11.02
C ILE A 138 -3.98 -19.45 -12.40
N ARG A 139 -3.26 -20.35 -13.08
CA ARG A 139 -3.61 -20.85 -14.43
C ARG A 139 -4.30 -22.21 -14.43
N GLU A 140 -4.43 -22.86 -13.27
CA GLU A 140 -5.26 -24.06 -13.06
C GLU A 140 -6.66 -23.68 -12.59
#